data_AF-A0A949J6U3-F1
#
_entry.id   AF-A0A949J6U3-F1
#
_cell.length_a   1.000
_cell.length_b   1.000
_cell.length_c   1.000
_cell.angle_alpha   90.00
_cell.angle_beta   90.00
_cell.angle_gamma   90.00
#
_symmetry.space_group_name_H-M   'P 1'
#
loop_
_entity.id
_entity.type
_entity.pdbx_description
1 polymer ?
#
loop_
_entity_poly.entity_id
_entity_poly.type
_entity_poly.pdbx_seq_one_letter_code
_entity_poly.pdbx_strand_id
1 'polypeptide(L)'
;MVLFGEYFAVAEGIALATMIFALIILYKICWKKKMFRKIVFAYFFFLISTGFAVLREYLLWDAMRIAEHACLVVSSSLFLYITYVAHRNLAGD
;
A
#
# COMPACT_ATOMS: atom_id res chain seq x y z
N MET A 1 -28.98 2.29 -7.36
CA MET A 1 -27.66 2.84 -7.00
C MET A 1 -27.31 2.69 -5.51
N VAL A 2 -28.24 2.36 -4.61
CA VAL A 2 -27.94 2.16 -3.17
C VAL A 2 -27.25 0.82 -2.87
N LEU A 3 -27.69 -0.30 -3.50
CA LEU A 3 -27.07 -1.62 -3.29
C LEU A 3 -25.59 -1.67 -3.69
N PHE A 4 -25.20 -1.02 -4.80
CA PHE A 4 -23.81 -1.06 -5.26
C PHE A 4 -22.85 -0.35 -4.29
N GLY A 5 -23.28 0.71 -3.60
CA GLY A 5 -22.44 1.42 -2.62
C GLY A 5 -22.18 0.59 -1.36
N GLU A 6 -23.17 -0.17 -0.88
CA GLU A 6 -23.04 -0.96 0.35
C GLU A 6 -22.11 -2.17 0.15
N TYR A 7 -22.25 -2.93 -0.94
CA TYR A 7 -21.33 -4.03 -1.23
C TYR A 7 -19.91 -3.55 -1.56
N PHE A 8 -19.78 -2.36 -2.15
CA PHE A 8 -18.49 -1.74 -2.43
C PHE A 8 -17.78 -1.36 -1.13
N ALA A 9 -18.47 -0.69 -0.20
CA ALA A 9 -17.92 -0.35 1.12
C ALA A 9 -17.49 -1.59 1.94
N VAL A 10 -18.28 -2.67 1.89
CA VAL A 10 -17.92 -3.94 2.56
C VAL A 10 -16.69 -4.56 1.91
N ALA A 11 -16.60 -4.57 0.57
CA ALA A 11 -15.45 -5.08 -0.14
C ALA A 11 -14.17 -4.26 0.14
N GLU A 12 -14.27 -2.94 0.22
CA GLU A 12 -13.16 -2.07 0.62
C GLU A 12 -12.68 -2.33 2.04
N GLY A 13 -13.62 -2.51 2.98
CA GLY A 13 -13.29 -2.86 4.37
C GLY A 13 -12.56 -4.22 4.46
N ILE A 14 -13.03 -5.23 3.73
CA ILE A 14 -12.37 -6.55 3.65
C ILE A 14 -10.98 -6.42 3.00
N ALA A 15 -10.85 -5.64 1.93
CA ALA A 15 -9.57 -5.39 1.27
C ALA A 15 -8.57 -4.71 2.22
N LEU A 16 -8.98 -3.66 2.93
CA LEU A 16 -8.17 -2.98 3.94
C LEU A 16 -7.70 -3.94 5.04
N ALA A 17 -8.63 -4.73 5.60
CA ALA A 17 -8.29 -5.72 6.61
C ALA A 17 -7.25 -6.74 6.09
N THR A 18 -7.44 -7.23 4.87
CA THR A 18 -6.51 -8.17 4.21
C THR A 18 -5.14 -7.54 3.98
N MET A 19 -5.08 -6.27 3.59
CA MET A 19 -3.84 -5.52 3.43
C MET A 19 -3.10 -5.33 4.77
N ILE A 20 -3.82 -5.08 5.86
CA ILE A 20 -3.21 -4.99 7.21
C ILE A 20 -2.59 -6.32 7.61
N PHE A 21 -3.30 -7.44 7.42
CA PHE A 21 -2.74 -8.77 7.71
C PHE A 21 -1.51 -9.08 6.84
N ALA A 22 -1.56 -8.75 5.55
CA ALA A 22 -0.43 -8.89 4.65
C ALA A 22 0.79 -8.06 5.11
N LEU A 23 0.57 -6.83 5.58
CA LEU A 23 1.63 -5.98 6.13
C LEU A 23 2.27 -6.62 7.38
N ILE A 24 1.48 -7.19 8.30
CA ILE A 24 2.00 -7.86 9.50
C ILE A 24 2.86 -9.07 9.13
N ILE A 25 2.41 -9.87 8.15
CA ILE A 25 3.16 -11.03 7.66
C ILE A 25 4.47 -10.59 6.99
N LEU A 26 4.41 -9.59 6.11
CA LEU A 26 5.59 -8.99 5.46
C LEU A 26 6.57 -8.44 6.49
N TYR A 27 6.07 -7.69 7.49
CA TYR A 27 6.88 -7.20 8.59
C TYR A 27 7.57 -8.36 9.31
N LYS A 28 6.84 -9.41 9.70
CA LYS A 28 7.41 -10.55 10.43
C LYS A 28 8.46 -11.32 9.62
N ILE A 29 8.25 -11.49 8.32
CA ILE A 29 9.16 -12.20 7.41
C ILE A 29 10.41 -11.35 7.11
N CYS A 30 10.21 -10.12 6.63
CA CYS A 30 11.31 -9.23 6.22
C CYS A 30 12.13 -8.74 7.41
N TRP A 31 11.51 -8.51 8.58
CA TRP A 31 12.23 -8.07 9.78
C TRP A 31 13.16 -9.16 10.32
N LYS A 32 12.75 -10.44 10.27
CA LYS A 32 13.61 -11.56 10.69
C LYS A 32 14.86 -11.72 9.81
N LYS A 33 14.75 -11.46 8.51
CA LYS A 33 15.88 -11.64 7.57
C LYS A 33 16.79 -10.42 7.41
N LYS A 34 16.49 -9.27 8.08
CA LYS A 34 17.16 -7.96 7.88
C LYS A 34 17.27 -7.51 6.41
N MET A 35 16.58 -8.19 5.51
CA MET A 35 16.59 -8.00 4.06
C MET A 35 15.22 -7.42 3.69
N PHE A 36 15.18 -6.47 2.75
CA PHE A 36 13.94 -5.91 2.21
C PHE A 36 13.08 -5.07 3.16
N ARG A 37 13.66 -4.37 4.15
CA ARG A 37 12.93 -3.34 4.94
C ARG A 37 12.22 -2.32 4.04
N LYS A 38 12.83 -2.00 2.88
CA LYS A 38 12.26 -1.09 1.87
C LYS A 38 10.93 -1.61 1.31
N ILE A 39 10.71 -2.92 1.20
CA ILE A 39 9.43 -3.51 0.74
C ILE A 39 8.34 -3.26 1.78
N VAL A 40 8.66 -3.45 3.06
CA VAL A 40 7.72 -3.19 4.15
C VAL A 40 7.30 -1.72 4.17
N PHE A 41 8.25 -0.79 3.98
CA PHE A 41 7.94 0.63 3.85
C PHE A 41 7.09 0.94 2.62
N ALA A 42 7.41 0.38 1.45
CA ALA A 42 6.62 0.58 0.23
C ALA A 42 5.17 0.11 0.42
N TYR A 43 4.99 -1.06 1.04
CA TYR A 43 3.68 -1.63 1.33
C TYR A 43 2.92 -0.85 2.41
N PHE A 44 3.63 -0.29 3.39
CA PHE A 44 3.04 0.58 4.41
C PHE A 44 2.50 1.88 3.80
N PHE A 45 3.27 2.54 2.94
CA PHE A 45 2.80 3.75 2.22
C PHE A 45 1.63 3.44 1.29
N PHE A 46 1.62 2.25 0.68
CA PHE A 46 0.48 1.79 -0.11
C PHE A 46 -0.78 1.64 0.75
N LEU A 47 -0.65 1.02 1.92
CA LEU A 47 -1.75 0.84 2.88
C LEU A 47 -2.30 2.18 3.40
N ILE A 48 -1.43 3.14 3.69
CA ILE A 48 -1.83 4.51 4.05
C ILE A 48 -2.60 5.16 2.90
N SER A 49 -2.11 5.03 1.66
CA SER A 49 -2.80 5.57 0.48
C SER A 49 -4.20 4.98 0.33
N THR A 50 -4.35 3.67 0.50
CA THR A 50 -5.66 3.01 0.47
C THR A 50 -6.56 3.50 1.60
N GLY A 51 -6.01 3.69 2.81
CA GLY A 51 -6.74 4.28 3.93
C GLY A 51 -7.24 5.69 3.64
N PHE A 52 -6.43 6.54 3.00
CA PHE A 52 -6.84 7.88 2.60
C PHE A 52 -7.85 7.88 1.46
N ALA A 53 -7.74 6.97 0.49
CA ALA A 53 -8.72 6.82 -0.58
C ALA A 53 -10.11 6.47 -0.01
N VAL A 54 -10.16 5.51 0.92
CA VAL A 54 -11.40 5.14 1.61
C VAL A 54 -11.92 6.31 2.45
N LEU A 55 -11.06 6.98 3.25
CA LEU A 55 -11.48 8.14 4.05
C LEU A 55 -12.03 9.29 3.19
N ARG A 56 -11.49 9.49 1.99
CA ARG A 56 -11.96 10.50 1.02
C ARG A 56 -13.39 10.23 0.57
N GLU A 57 -13.78 8.96 0.39
CA GLU A 57 -15.17 8.62 0.03
C GLU A 57 -16.16 9.01 1.13
N TYR A 58 -15.77 8.94 2.40
CA TYR A 58 -16.62 9.30 3.53
C TYR A 58 -16.59 10.80 3.90
N LEU A 59 -15.45 11.49 3.70
CA LEU A 59 -15.25 12.87 4.15
C LEU A 59 -15.20 13.92 3.03
N LEU A 60 -15.16 13.52 1.75
CA LEU A 60 -15.18 14.40 0.56
C LEU A 60 -14.18 15.57 0.62
N TRP A 61 -13.02 15.37 1.25
CA TRP A 61 -12.05 16.43 1.50
C TRP A 61 -10.88 16.38 0.53
N ASP A 62 -10.64 17.46 -0.23
CA ASP A 62 -9.55 17.56 -1.23
C ASP A 62 -8.14 17.35 -0.65
N ALA A 63 -7.94 17.65 0.63
CA ALA A 63 -6.66 17.40 1.31
C ALA A 63 -6.31 15.90 1.35
N MET A 64 -7.31 15.02 1.46
CA MET A 64 -7.11 13.56 1.46
C MET A 64 -6.66 13.05 0.09
N ARG A 65 -7.10 13.70 -0.99
CA ARG A 65 -6.68 13.37 -2.36
C ARG A 65 -5.19 13.64 -2.58
N ILE A 66 -4.70 14.77 -2.06
CA ILE A 66 -3.28 15.14 -2.15
C ILE A 66 -2.43 14.16 -1.31
N ALA A 67 -2.88 13.83 -0.10
CA ALA A 67 -2.20 12.87 0.78
C ALA A 67 -2.15 11.45 0.19
N GLU A 68 -3.27 10.98 -0.38
CA GLU A 68 -3.37 9.73 -1.15
C GLU A 68 -2.33 9.71 -2.28
N HIS A 69 -2.34 10.71 -3.16
CA HIS A 69 -1.42 10.78 -4.29
C HIS A 69 0.05 10.83 -3.86
N ALA A 70 0.38 11.60 -2.82
CA ALA A 70 1.75 11.64 -2.30
C ALA A 70 2.20 10.27 -1.79
N CYS A 71 1.35 9.56 -1.06
CA CYS A 71 1.64 8.23 -0.54
C CYS A 71 1.80 7.19 -1.65
N LEU A 72 0.94 7.25 -2.68
CA LEU A 72 1.04 6.42 -3.88
C LEU A 72 2.35 6.62 -4.62
N VAL A 73 2.74 7.87 -4.89
CA VAL A 73 4.00 8.20 -5.58
C VAL A 73 5.21 7.68 -4.81
N VAL A 74 5.24 7.86 -3.48
CA VAL A 74 6.31 7.34 -2.62
C VAL A 74 6.36 5.82 -2.67
N SER A 75 5.20 5.15 -2.57
CA SER A 75 5.12 3.69 -2.65
C SER A 75 5.62 3.16 -4.00
N SER A 76 5.12 3.70 -5.11
CA SER A 76 5.51 3.31 -6.47
C SER A 76 7.00 3.51 -6.71
N SER A 77 7.57 4.62 -6.24
CA SER A 77 9.00 4.91 -6.36
C SER A 77 9.85 3.88 -5.60
N LEU A 78 9.42 3.49 -4.39
CA LEU A 78 10.11 2.47 -3.61
C LEU A 78 10.02 1.09 -4.28
N PHE A 79 8.86 0.71 -4.81
CA PHE A 79 8.69 -0.53 -5.57
C PHE A 79 9.59 -0.56 -6.81
N LEU A 80 9.61 0.52 -7.60
CA LEU A 80 10.50 0.67 -8.76
C LEU A 80 11.97 0.49 -8.38
N TYR A 81 12.41 1.13 -7.29
CA TYR A 81 13.77 0.98 -6.79
C TYR A 81 14.09 -0.47 -6.41
N ILE A 82 13.16 -1.16 -5.73
CA ILE A 82 13.34 -2.57 -5.33
C ILE A 82 13.43 -3.46 -6.57
N THR A 83 12.54 -3.27 -7.54
CA THR A 83 12.53 -4.02 -8.80
C THR A 83 13.82 -3.80 -9.58
N TYR A 84 14.31 -2.56 -9.65
CA TYR A 84 15.58 -2.22 -10.30
C TYR A 84 16.77 -2.91 -9.61
N VAL A 85 16.86 -2.86 -8.28
CA VAL A 85 17.92 -3.53 -7.51
C VAL A 85 17.85 -5.05 -7.67
N ALA A 86 16.65 -5.64 -7.62
CA ALA A 86 16.46 -7.07 -7.82
C ALA A 86 16.86 -7.49 -9.24
N HIS A 87 16.48 -6.71 -10.25
CA HIS A 87 16.87 -6.95 -11.65
C HIS A 87 18.39 -6.87 -11.81
N ARG A 88 19.05 -5.85 -11.24
CA ARG A 88 20.51 -5.74 -11.28
C ARG A 88 21.20 -6.94 -10.61
N ASN A 89 20.70 -7.38 -9.46
CA ASN A 89 21.25 -8.56 -8.77
C ASN A 89 21.01 -9.87 -9.53
N LEU A 90 19.92 -9.99 -10.29
CA LEU A 90 19.61 -11.16 -11.11
C LEU A 90 20.36 -11.16 -12.45
N ALA A 91 20.59 -9.98 -13.01
CA ALA A 91 21.33 -9.79 -14.26
C ALA A 91 22.84 -10.07 -14.11
N GLY A 92 23.34 -10.21 -12.87
CA GLY A 92 24.71 -10.57 -12.57
C GLY A 92 25.71 -9.48 -12.96
N ASP A 93 25.94 -8.54 -12.04
CA ASP A 93 27.30 -7.98 -11.89
C ASP A 93 28.15 -8.99 -11.10
#